data_AF-A0A916MIT9-F1
#
_entry.id   AF-A0A916MIT9-F1
#
_cell.length_a   1.000
_cell.length_b   1.000
_cell.length_c   1.000
_cell.angle_alpha   90.00
_cell.angle_beta   90.00
_cell.angle_gamma   90.00
#
_symmetry.space_group_name_H-M   'P 1'
#
loop_
_entity.id
_entity.type
_entity.pdbx_description
1 polymer ?
#
loop_
_entity_poly.entity_id
_entity_poly.type
_entity_poly.pdbx_seq_one_letter_code
_entity_poly.pdbx_strand_id
1 'polypeptide(L)'
;DFKTGEDGKIVALEKTSEVTETPCPACGKQMIVKSGRFGRFLACPDYPNCKTTLPYSTGVPCPQNDGGMLLERRSKKGRIFFSCSRYPACKFATWDLQKLDGGKSEED
;
A
#
# COMPACT_ATOMS: atom_id res chain seq x y z
N ASP A 1 19.27 -39.50 24.84
CA ASP A 1 17.87 -39.06 25.04
C ASP A 1 17.49 -37.91 24.13
N PHE A 2 16.71 -38.18 23.08
CA PHE A 2 16.07 -37.18 22.23
C PHE A 2 14.58 -37.15 22.59
N LYS A 3 14.03 -35.97 22.90
CA LYS A 3 12.59 -35.80 23.19
C LYS A 3 11.96 -35.02 22.05
N THR A 4 11.14 -35.72 21.26
CA THR A 4 10.28 -35.19 20.21
C THR A 4 9.10 -34.46 20.85
N GLY A 5 8.86 -33.21 20.44
CA GLY A 5 7.60 -32.51 20.71
C GLY A 5 6.69 -32.58 19.49
N GLU A 6 5.62 -33.36 19.58
CA GLU A 6 4.32 -33.07 18.95
C GLU A 6 3.98 -31.63 19.38
N ASP A 7 3.74 -30.61 18.57
CA ASP A 7 2.71 -30.48 17.54
C ASP A 7 3.09 -29.32 16.60
N GLY A 8 3.82 -29.62 15.52
CA GLY A 8 4.37 -28.66 14.55
C GLY A 8 3.34 -27.86 13.72
N LYS A 9 2.39 -27.20 14.37
CA LYS A 9 1.38 -26.35 13.73
C LYS A 9 1.98 -24.98 13.49
N ILE A 10 2.61 -24.83 12.34
CA ILE A 10 3.00 -23.52 11.79
C ILE A 10 1.69 -22.81 11.45
N VAL A 11 1.18 -22.00 12.37
CA VAL A 11 0.03 -21.14 12.11
C VAL A 11 0.51 -20.03 11.19
N ALA A 12 0.24 -20.16 9.90
CA ALA A 12 0.42 -19.07 8.95
C ALA A 12 -0.52 -17.94 9.39
N LEU A 13 0.05 -16.91 10.00
CA LEU A 13 -0.65 -15.69 10.37
C LEU A 13 -1.35 -15.15 9.12
N GLU A 14 -2.68 -15.31 9.06
CA GLU A 14 -3.50 -14.84 7.94
C GLU A 14 -3.31 -13.33 7.84
N LYS A 15 -2.48 -12.90 6.88
CA LYS A 15 -2.19 -11.49 6.67
C LYS A 15 -3.45 -10.88 6.07
N THR A 16 -4.34 -10.39 6.93
CA THR A 16 -5.59 -9.71 6.57
C THR A 16 -5.26 -8.58 5.61
N SER A 17 -5.50 -8.78 4.32
CA SER A 17 -5.34 -7.74 3.32
C SER A 17 -6.35 -6.64 3.63
N GLU A 18 -5.87 -5.46 4.00
CA GLU A 18 -6.70 -4.29 4.29
C GLU A 18 -7.55 -3.98 3.06
N VAL A 19 -8.88 -3.98 3.23
CA VAL A 19 -9.80 -3.59 2.17
C VAL A 19 -9.83 -2.07 2.12
N THR A 20 -9.61 -1.50 0.94
CA THR A 20 -9.72 -0.06 0.74
C THR A 20 -11.12 0.32 0.30
N GLU A 21 -11.51 1.54 0.63
CA GLU A 21 -12.75 2.17 0.16
C GLU A 21 -12.69 2.54 -1.34
N THR A 22 -11.56 2.28 -2.02
CA THR A 22 -11.38 2.58 -3.44
C THR A 22 -12.02 1.49 -4.31
N PRO A 23 -13.04 1.82 -5.13
CA PRO A 23 -13.64 0.86 -6.04
C PRO A 23 -12.74 0.61 -7.26
N CYS A 24 -12.74 -0.63 -7.74
CA CYS A 24 -12.04 -1.02 -8.96
C CYS A 24 -12.70 -0.37 -10.18
N PRO A 25 -11.97 0.33 -11.07
CA PRO A 25 -12.54 0.96 -12.26
C PRO A 25 -13.04 -0.03 -13.31
N ALA A 26 -12.67 -1.31 -13.22
CA ALA A 26 -13.08 -2.35 -14.16
C ALA A 26 -14.34 -3.13 -13.72
N CYS A 27 -14.53 -3.35 -12.42
CA CYS A 27 -15.64 -4.17 -11.90
C CYS A 27 -16.44 -3.54 -10.76
N GLY A 28 -16.02 -2.38 -10.24
CA GLY A 28 -16.67 -1.69 -9.12
C GLY A 28 -16.45 -2.30 -7.73
N LYS A 29 -15.77 -3.44 -7.61
CA LYS A 29 -15.49 -4.09 -6.33
C LYS A 29 -14.46 -3.31 -5.52
N GLN A 30 -14.57 -3.35 -4.18
CA GLN A 30 -13.59 -2.74 -3.28
C GLN A 30 -12.23 -3.41 -3.45
N MET A 31 -11.20 -2.59 -3.70
CA MET A 31 -9.85 -3.10 -3.91
C MET A 31 -9.18 -3.45 -2.58
N ILE A 32 -8.30 -4.43 -2.60
CA ILE A 32 -7.56 -4.88 -1.42
C ILE A 32 -6.09 -4.47 -1.52
N VAL A 33 -5.49 -4.09 -0.40
CA VAL A 33 -4.06 -3.78 -0.32
C VAL A 33 -3.28 -5.07 -0.30
N LYS A 34 -2.35 -5.21 -1.24
CA LYS A 34 -1.34 -6.28 -1.26
C LYS A 34 0.05 -5.67 -1.23
N SER A 35 1.00 -6.38 -0.61
CA SER A 35 2.41 -6.01 -0.63
C SER A 35 3.13 -6.85 -1.68
N GLY A 36 3.92 -6.22 -2.54
CA GLY A 36 4.73 -6.90 -3.55
C GLY A 36 6.18 -6.41 -3.57
N ARG A 37 6.95 -6.86 -4.56
CA ARG A 37 8.37 -6.48 -4.73
C ARG A 37 8.57 -4.97 -4.87
N PHE A 38 7.59 -4.23 -5.37
CA PHE A 38 7.71 -2.80 -5.66
C PHE A 38 7.11 -1.88 -4.58
N GLY A 39 6.51 -2.45 -3.54
CA GLY A 39 5.76 -1.70 -2.52
C GLY A 39 4.34 -2.26 -2.36
N ARG A 40 3.49 -1.51 -1.66
CA ARG A 40 2.06 -1.82 -1.56
C ARG A 40 1.35 -1.40 -2.84
N PHE A 41 0.33 -2.16 -3.21
CA PHE A 41 -0.52 -1.88 -4.36
C PHE A 41 -1.93 -2.36 -4.09
N LEU A 42 -2.90 -1.75 -4.77
CA LEU A 42 -4.28 -2.19 -4.74
C LEU A 42 -4.48 -3.26 -5.80
N ALA A 43 -5.01 -4.40 -5.40
CA ALA A 43 -5.39 -5.49 -6.29
C ALA A 43 -6.89 -5.70 -6.26
N CYS A 44 -7.49 -6.01 -7.40
CA CYS A 44 -8.86 -6.48 -7.40
C CYS A 44 -8.96 -7.83 -6.68
N PRO A 45 -9.90 -8.02 -5.74
CA PRO A 45 -10.11 -9.32 -5.09
C PRO A 45 -10.63 -10.40 -6.05
N ASP A 46 -11.17 -10.01 -7.21
CA ASP A 46 -11.82 -10.90 -8.17
C ASP A 46 -10.85 -11.56 -9.18
N TYR A 47 -9.58 -11.71 -8.84
CA TYR A 47 -8.62 -12.42 -9.69
C TYR A 47 -8.98 -13.93 -9.75
N PRO A 48 -9.00 -14.59 -10.93
CA PRO A 48 -8.44 -14.19 -12.23
C PRO A 48 -9.38 -13.42 -13.18
N ASN A 49 -10.65 -13.23 -12.83
CA ASN A 49 -11.65 -12.55 -13.67
C ASN A 49 -11.33 -11.07 -13.88
N CYS A 50 -10.80 -10.40 -12.85
CA CYS A 50 -10.35 -9.03 -12.93
C CYS A 50 -8.87 -8.91 -12.51
N LYS A 51 -8.01 -8.57 -13.47
CA LYS A 51 -6.56 -8.40 -13.27
C LYS A 51 -6.15 -6.95 -13.00
N THR A 52 -7.12 -6.07 -12.74
CA THR A 52 -6.88 -4.65 -12.49
C THR A 52 -6.11 -4.47 -11.19
N THR A 53 -5.00 -3.74 -11.28
CA THR A 53 -4.20 -3.28 -10.15
C THR A 53 -4.05 -1.77 -10.24
N LEU A 54 -4.00 -1.12 -9.08
CA LEU A 54 -3.81 0.33 -8.97
C LEU A 54 -2.66 0.62 -8.01
N PRO A 55 -1.97 1.77 -8.19
CA PRO A 55 -0.98 2.21 -7.22
C PRO A 55 -1.65 2.43 -5.86
N TYR A 56 -0.92 2.12 -4.78
CA TYR A 56 -1.40 2.40 -3.45
C TYR A 56 -1.34 3.91 -3.16
N SER A 57 -2.51 4.50 -2.94
CA SER A 57 -2.65 5.87 -2.43
C SER A 57 -2.62 5.85 -0.91
N THR A 58 -1.80 6.69 -0.30
CA THR A 58 -1.70 6.79 1.16
C THR A 58 -2.88 7.54 1.80
N GLY A 59 -3.84 8.04 1.02
CA GLY A 59 -4.94 8.88 1.50
C GLY A 59 -4.53 10.31 1.85
N VAL A 60 -3.23 10.56 2.06
CA VAL A 60 -2.70 11.91 2.34
C VAL A 60 -2.83 12.80 1.11
N PRO A 61 -3.54 13.94 1.22
CA PRO A 61 -3.64 14.90 0.13
C PRO A 61 -2.29 15.57 -0.14
N CYS A 62 -2.05 15.94 -1.38
CA CYS A 62 -0.83 16.63 -1.76
C CYS A 62 -0.82 18.06 -1.16
N PRO A 63 0.27 18.48 -0.47
CA PRO A 63 0.35 19.82 0.13
C PRO A 63 0.44 20.97 -0.89
N GLN A 64 0.59 20.66 -2.18
CA GLN A 64 0.57 21.65 -3.27
C GLN A 64 -0.85 22.14 -3.61
N ASN A 65 -1.88 21.74 -2.86
CA ASN A 65 -3.29 22.07 -3.10
C ASN A 65 -3.76 21.74 -4.53
N ASP A 66 -3.25 20.63 -5.04
CA ASP A 66 -3.54 20.15 -6.37
C ASP A 66 -4.81 19.26 -6.41
N GLY A 67 -5.40 18.91 -5.26
CA GLY A 67 -6.44 17.87 -5.21
C GLY A 67 -5.93 16.48 -5.63
N GLY A 68 -4.61 16.33 -5.80
CA GLY A 68 -3.97 15.03 -5.96
C GLY A 68 -3.67 14.38 -4.62
N MET A 69 -3.47 13.07 -4.62
CA MET A 69 -3.09 12.30 -3.43
C MET A 69 -1.65 11.81 -3.55
N LEU A 70 -1.02 11.53 -2.42
CA LEU A 70 0.31 10.93 -2.41
C LEU A 70 0.23 9.41 -2.70
N LEU A 71 1.01 8.97 -3.67
CA LEU A 71 1.16 7.58 -4.08
C LEU A 71 2.51 7.05 -3.60
N GLU A 72 2.51 5.83 -3.05
CA GLU A 72 3.73 5.12 -2.66
C GLU A 72 4.49 4.61 -3.90
N ARG A 73 5.78 4.95 -4.02
CA ARG A 73 6.64 4.54 -5.14
C ARG A 73 8.03 4.15 -4.64
N ARG A 74 8.72 3.33 -5.43
CA ARG A 74 10.09 2.89 -5.13
C ARG A 74 11.09 3.59 -6.05
N SER A 75 12.13 4.18 -5.47
CA SER A 75 13.24 4.79 -6.20
C SER A 75 14.14 3.71 -6.82
N LYS A 76 14.96 4.09 -7.81
CA LYS A 76 16.00 3.22 -8.40
C LYS A 76 16.92 2.60 -7.33
N LYS A 77 17.15 3.32 -6.23
CA LYS A 77 18.00 2.88 -5.10
C LYS A 77 17.23 2.05 -4.06
N GLY A 78 16.00 1.64 -4.34
CA GLY A 78 15.19 0.77 -3.48
C GLY A 78 14.45 1.46 -2.33
N ARG A 79 14.76 2.73 -2.03
CA ARG A 79 14.05 3.50 -1.01
C ARG A 79 12.63 3.87 -1.48
N ILE A 80 11.67 3.77 -0.56
CA ILE A 80 10.28 4.19 -0.81
C ILE A 80 10.16 5.70 -0.66
N PHE A 81 9.43 6.32 -1.58
CA PHE A 81 9.08 7.73 -1.56
C PHE A 81 7.63 7.90 -2.00
N PHE A 82 7.06 9.05 -1.70
CA PHE A 82 5.67 9.35 -2.00
C PHE A 82 5.60 10.49 -2.98
N SER A 83 4.89 10.31 -4.09
CA SER A 83 4.74 11.34 -5.12
C SER A 83 3.28 11.64 -5.41
N CYS A 84 2.96 12.87 -5.80
CA CYS A 84 1.61 13.24 -6.20
C CYS A 84 1.08 12.38 -7.36
N SER A 85 -0.19 11.99 -7.30
CA SER A 85 -0.90 11.23 -8.34
C SER A 85 -1.02 11.99 -9.67
N ARG A 86 -1.00 13.34 -9.63
CA ARG A 86 -1.07 14.20 -10.81
C ARG A 86 0.27 14.41 -11.53
N TYR A 87 1.29 13.59 -11.28
CA TYR A 87 2.54 13.65 -12.04
C TYR A 87 2.27 13.43 -13.55
N PRO A 88 2.81 14.25 -14.48
CA PRO A 88 3.90 15.24 -14.32
C PRO A 88 3.45 16.67 -13.98
N ALA A 89 2.15 16.96 -13.89
CA ALA A 89 1.64 18.29 -13.58
C ALA A 89 2.02 18.73 -12.17
N CYS A 90 1.96 17.82 -11.19
CA CYS A 90 2.51 18.03 -9.86
C CYS A 90 3.74 17.15 -9.66
N LYS A 91 4.91 17.77 -9.45
CA LYS A 91 6.21 17.09 -9.24
C LYS A 91 6.56 16.91 -7.76
N PHE A 92 5.63 17.18 -6.86
CA PHE A 92 5.87 17.03 -5.44
C PHE A 92 6.16 15.56 -5.09
N ALA A 93 7.27 15.36 -4.38
CA ALA A 93 7.65 14.08 -3.83
C ALA A 93 8.27 14.28 -2.44
N THR A 94 7.89 13.43 -1.48
CA THR A 94 8.42 13.42 -0.13
C THR A 94 8.91 12.02 0.24
N TRP A 95 9.89 11.94 1.13
CA TRP A 95 10.36 10.69 1.74
C TRP A 95 9.73 10.45 3.10
N ASP A 96 9.08 11.46 3.66
CA ASP A 96 8.52 11.49 5.00
C ASP A 96 7.03 11.82 4.88
N LEU A 97 6.20 10.81 5.11
CA LEU A 97 4.74 10.96 5.13
C LEU A 97 4.21 11.20 6.54
N GLN A 98 4.99 10.82 7.56
CA GLN A 98 4.61 10.84 8.97
C GLN A 98 4.35 12.27 9.46
N LYS A 99 5.07 13.25 8.91
CA LYS A 99 4.86 14.67 9.15
C LYS A 99 3.59 15.26 8.52
N LEU A 100 2.95 14.54 7.59
CA LEU A 100 1.79 15.04 6.83
C LEU A 100 0.47 14.37 7.24
N ASP A 101 0.51 13.15 7.77
CA ASP A 101 -0.66 12.33 8.13
C ASP A 101 -1.15 12.54 9.58
N GLY A 102 -0.44 13.36 10.39
CA GLY A 102 -0.83 13.55 11.79
C GLY A 102 -0.50 12.35 12.68
N GLY A 103 0.69 11.76 12.47
CA GLY A 103 1.48 10.98 13.44
C GLY A 103 0.75 10.04 14.40
N LYS A 104 0.82 8.74 14.12
CA LYS A 104 0.99 7.75 15.19
C LYS A 104 2.49 7.53 15.39
N SER A 105 3.05 8.28 16.33
CA SER A 105 4.34 8.00 16.97
C SER A 105 4.19 6.70 17.77
N GLU A 106 4.99 5.69 17.45
CA GLU A 106 5.38 4.70 18.46
C GLU A 106 6.87 5.00 18.72
N GLU A 107 7.10 5.81 19.77
CA GLU A 107 8.38 5.88 20.47
C GLU A 107 8.50 4.58 21.30
N ASP A 108 9.46 3.72 20.97
CA ASP A 108 10.66 3.40 21.80
C ASP A 108 11.59 2.45 21.02
#